data_AF-A0A7Z9GB54-F1
#
_entry.id   AF-A0A7Z9GB54-F1
#
_cell.length_a   1.000
_cell.length_b   1.000
_cell.length_c   1.000
_cell.angle_alpha   90.00
_cell.angle_beta   90.00
_cell.angle_gamma   90.00
#
_symmetry.space_group_name_H-M   'P 1'
#
loop_
_entity.id
_entity.type
_entity.pdbx_description
1 polymer ?
#
loop_
_entity_poly.entity_id
_entity_poly.type
_entity_poly.pdbx_seq_one_letter_code
_entity_poly.pdbx_strand_id
1 'polypeptide(L)'
;MSDAGMSDAGMSDAGMSDAGMSDAGMPDAQMPDAQMPDAQMPDAQMPDAGMPDAGGNECTGVCGDLDQNGGLDELDAEAMTTLLENPAEIGVCAAKAGDLKMDGTLTQADLNLLNALISGQVVGACSTCVEECGDVSSDGVLDTDDVNIITDMILTKEPHQACAYWAADANGDGKVSVNDITAIIAAINGGNPLSCAD
;
A
#
# COMPACT_ATOMS: atom_id res chain seq x y z
N MET A 1 -13.29 -26.03 -76.02
CA MET A 1 -13.82 -26.19 -74.66
C MET A 1 -13.73 -24.80 -74.06
N SER A 2 -14.78 -23.96 -74.18
CA SER A 2 -15.98 -23.88 -73.29
C SER A 2 -15.53 -23.53 -71.86
N ASP A 3 -15.94 -22.46 -71.17
CA ASP A 3 -17.25 -21.80 -70.97
C ASP A 3 -16.97 -20.37 -70.46
N ALA A 4 -17.67 -19.29 -70.83
CA ALA A 4 -19.09 -18.95 -70.62
C ALA A 4 -19.41 -18.41 -69.20
N GLY A 5 -20.17 -17.29 -69.17
CA GLY A 5 -20.69 -16.60 -67.98
C GLY A 5 -20.60 -15.08 -68.14
N MET A 6 -21.30 -14.43 -69.08
CA MET A 6 -22.71 -13.98 -68.97
C MET A 6 -22.95 -13.16 -67.70
N SER A 7 -23.00 -11.82 -67.74
CA SER A 7 -24.06 -10.91 -68.23
C SER A 7 -25.26 -10.76 -67.29
N ASP A 8 -25.65 -9.49 -67.14
CA ASP A 8 -26.97 -8.96 -66.75
C ASP A 8 -27.50 -9.12 -65.32
N ALA A 9 -27.56 -7.98 -64.64
CA ALA A 9 -28.79 -7.51 -63.99
C ALA A 9 -28.78 -5.97 -64.14
N GLY A 10 -29.67 -5.38 -64.94
CA GLY A 10 -31.08 -5.18 -64.61
C GLY A 10 -31.18 -3.79 -63.96
N MET A 11 -31.62 -2.76 -64.69
CA MET A 11 -33.02 -2.29 -64.68
C MET A 11 -33.51 -2.02 -63.25
N SER A 12 -34.06 -0.87 -62.86
CA SER A 12 -34.60 0.25 -63.62
C SER A 12 -35.17 1.25 -62.59
N ASP A 13 -35.17 2.52 -62.98
CA ASP A 13 -36.10 3.59 -62.63
C ASP A 13 -37.10 3.41 -61.47
N ALA A 14 -37.02 4.34 -60.51
CA ALA A 14 -38.15 5.15 -60.03
C ALA A 14 -37.53 6.28 -59.20
N GLY A 15 -37.68 7.57 -59.53
CA GLY A 15 -38.96 8.20 -59.76
C GLY A 15 -39.47 8.73 -58.42
N MET A 16 -39.23 10.02 -58.18
CA MET A 16 -40.02 10.94 -57.35
C MET A 16 -40.29 10.56 -55.88
N SER A 17 -39.92 11.43 -54.95
CA SER A 17 -40.84 12.48 -54.46
C SER A 17 -40.27 13.18 -53.22
N ASP A 18 -40.31 14.51 -53.25
CA ASP A 18 -40.25 15.34 -52.05
C ASP A 18 -41.40 14.95 -51.12
N ALA A 19 -41.07 14.50 -49.92
CA ALA A 19 -41.98 14.43 -48.80
C ALA A 19 -41.24 14.88 -47.56
N GLY A 20 -41.57 16.09 -47.09
CA GLY A 20 -41.10 16.59 -45.82
C GLY A 20 -41.54 15.66 -44.70
N MET A 21 -40.60 15.32 -43.83
CA MET A 21 -40.88 14.86 -42.48
C MET A 21 -39.95 15.63 -41.55
N SER A 22 -40.56 16.62 -40.91
CA SER A 22 -40.18 17.13 -39.61
C SER A 22 -39.98 15.97 -38.66
N ASP A 23 -38.76 15.77 -38.17
CA ASP A 23 -38.53 14.92 -37.01
C ASP A 23 -37.75 15.68 -35.94
N ALA A 24 -38.51 15.99 -34.90
CA ALA A 24 -38.15 16.01 -33.50
C ALA A 24 -36.77 16.59 -33.15
N GLY A 25 -36.82 17.80 -32.60
CA GLY A 25 -35.74 18.29 -31.76
C GLY A 25 -35.33 17.21 -30.77
N MET A 26 -34.04 16.88 -30.76
CA MET A 26 -33.45 16.05 -29.71
C MET A 26 -33.85 16.69 -28.38
N PRO A 27 -34.54 15.98 -27.46
CA PRO A 27 -34.58 16.47 -26.10
C PRO A 27 -33.13 16.47 -25.63
N ASP A 28 -32.63 17.64 -25.27
CA ASP A 28 -31.37 17.78 -24.55
C ASP A 28 -31.44 16.81 -23.38
N ALA A 29 -30.68 15.72 -23.45
CA ALA A 29 -30.38 14.90 -22.31
C ALA A 29 -29.55 15.78 -21.38
N GLN A 30 -30.25 16.56 -20.54
CA GLN A 30 -29.68 17.16 -19.35
C GLN A 30 -29.18 15.97 -18.52
N MET A 31 -27.89 15.66 -18.67
CA MET A 31 -27.18 14.93 -17.63
C MET A 31 -27.38 15.76 -16.37
N PRO A 32 -27.98 15.22 -15.30
CA PRO A 32 -27.94 15.91 -14.03
C PRO A 32 -26.46 16.07 -13.72
N ASP A 33 -26.01 17.32 -13.54
CA ASP A 33 -24.73 17.59 -12.93
C ASP A 33 -24.72 16.79 -11.63
N ALA A 34 -23.96 15.69 -11.61
CA ALA A 34 -23.56 15.04 -10.39
C ALA A 34 -22.66 16.06 -9.70
N GLN A 35 -23.27 16.96 -8.93
CA GLN A 35 -22.61 17.69 -7.89
C GLN A 35 -22.03 16.62 -6.98
N MET A 36 -20.77 16.25 -7.22
CA MET A 36 -19.94 15.68 -6.18
C MET A 36 -20.06 16.68 -5.03
N PRO A 37 -20.58 16.30 -3.87
CA PRO A 37 -20.43 17.15 -2.72
C PRO A 37 -18.93 17.40 -2.61
N ASP A 38 -18.53 18.67 -2.62
CA ASP A 38 -17.18 19.03 -2.23
C ASP A 38 -16.94 18.29 -0.91
N ALA A 39 -16.06 17.29 -0.96
CA ALA A 39 -15.51 16.71 0.25
C ALA A 39 -14.69 17.86 0.84
N GLN A 40 -15.37 18.70 1.63
CA GLN A 40 -14.73 19.52 2.62
C GLN A 40 -13.98 18.52 3.49
N MET A 41 -12.71 18.28 3.15
CA MET A 41 -11.73 17.87 4.12
C MET A 41 -11.94 18.85 5.27
N PRO A 42 -12.42 18.41 6.44
CA PRO A 42 -12.33 19.27 7.60
C PRO A 42 -10.88 19.69 7.64
N ASP A 43 -10.61 21.00 7.67
CA ASP A 43 -9.31 21.47 8.11
C ASP A 43 -9.10 20.82 9.48
N ALA A 44 -8.37 19.70 9.49
CA ALA A 44 -7.89 19.09 10.70
C ALA A 44 -6.91 20.13 11.23
N GLN A 45 -7.44 21.05 12.02
CA GLN A 45 -6.67 21.75 13.01
C GLN A 45 -6.06 20.64 13.84
N MET A 46 -4.84 20.23 13.49
CA MET A 46 -3.95 19.54 14.41
C MET A 46 -4.10 20.32 15.70
N PRO A 47 -4.64 19.70 16.77
CA PRO A 47 -4.52 20.31 18.06
C PRO A 47 -3.03 20.60 18.20
N ASP A 48 -2.69 21.82 18.61
CA ASP A 48 -1.37 22.16 19.13
C ASP A 48 -1.22 21.30 20.42
N ALA A 49 -1.06 20.00 20.23
CA ALA A 49 -0.80 19.02 21.27
C ALA A 49 0.65 19.29 21.60
N GLY A 50 0.87 20.30 22.44
CA GLY A 50 2.14 20.47 23.10
C GLY A 50 2.49 19.12 23.69
N MET A 51 3.49 18.47 23.08
CA MET A 51 4.09 17.25 23.61
C MET A 51 4.31 17.51 25.10
N PRO A 52 3.82 16.65 26.00
CA PRO A 52 4.05 16.83 27.41
C PRO A 52 5.55 16.73 27.66
N ASP A 53 6.23 17.88 27.70
CA ASP A 53 7.60 17.99 28.13
C ASP A 53 7.56 17.93 29.66
N ALA A 54 7.44 16.72 30.21
CA ALA A 54 7.21 16.52 31.64
C ALA A 54 8.03 15.34 32.19
N GLY A 55 9.33 15.58 32.37
CA GLY A 55 10.02 15.20 33.61
C GLY A 55 10.12 13.70 33.91
N GLY A 56 10.94 13.01 33.14
CA GLY A 56 11.44 11.67 33.45
C GLY A 56 12.14 11.12 32.22
N ASN A 57 13.40 10.71 32.34
CA ASN A 57 14.22 10.24 31.22
C ASN A 57 13.81 8.82 30.74
N GLU A 58 12.52 8.49 30.84
CA GLU A 58 11.96 7.18 30.53
C GLU A 58 10.82 7.40 29.53
N CYS A 59 11.02 6.95 28.29
CA CYS A 59 9.95 6.84 27.30
C CYS A 59 8.93 5.84 27.87
N THR A 60 7.75 6.30 28.26
CA THR A 60 6.74 5.48 28.96
C THR A 60 5.63 4.95 28.04
N GLY A 61 5.71 5.26 26.74
CA GLY A 61 4.73 4.89 25.72
C GLY A 61 4.77 3.42 25.30
N VAL A 62 3.69 2.99 24.64
CA VAL A 62 3.59 1.67 24.00
C VAL A 62 4.56 1.62 22.80
N CYS A 63 4.99 0.42 22.39
CA CYS A 63 5.74 0.29 21.13
C CYS A 63 4.92 0.87 19.97
N GLY A 64 5.50 1.77 19.18
CA GLY A 64 4.79 2.48 18.11
C GLY A 64 3.92 3.65 18.56
N ASP A 65 3.84 3.99 19.85
CA ASP A 65 3.13 5.17 20.38
C ASP A 65 4.06 6.40 20.31
N LEU A 66 3.96 7.13 19.20
CA LEU A 66 4.82 8.26 18.89
C LEU A 66 4.31 9.56 19.51
N ASP A 67 2.99 9.71 19.67
CA ASP A 67 2.37 10.89 20.25
C ASP A 67 2.26 10.85 21.78
N GLN A 68 2.57 9.69 22.39
CA GLN A 68 2.56 9.42 23.83
C GLN A 68 1.17 9.55 24.47
N ASN A 69 0.12 9.28 23.71
CA ASN A 69 -1.24 9.28 24.22
C ASN A 69 -1.61 7.95 24.92
N GLY A 70 -0.74 6.93 24.83
CA GLY A 70 -0.90 5.62 25.44
C GLY A 70 -1.69 4.62 24.59
N GLY A 71 -2.10 5.02 23.39
CA GLY A 71 -2.75 4.22 22.36
C GLY A 71 -1.80 3.91 21.21
N LEU A 72 -2.25 3.06 20.30
CA LEU A 72 -1.61 2.82 19.02
C LEU A 72 -2.66 3.01 17.94
N ASP A 73 -2.57 4.10 17.18
CA ASP A 73 -3.55 4.47 16.17
C ASP A 73 -2.95 5.26 15.00
N GLU A 74 -3.81 5.79 14.12
CA GLU A 74 -3.40 6.49 12.90
C GLU A 74 -2.60 7.77 13.19
N LEU A 75 -2.76 8.41 14.36
CA LEU A 75 -2.00 9.59 14.74
C LEU A 75 -0.51 9.26 14.92
N ASP A 76 -0.19 8.04 15.35
CA ASP A 76 1.19 7.58 15.44
C ASP A 76 1.83 7.42 14.05
N ALA A 77 1.07 6.91 13.08
CA ALA A 77 1.53 6.77 11.70
C ALA A 77 1.71 8.14 11.01
N GLU A 78 0.84 9.10 11.30
CA GLU A 78 1.00 10.49 10.86
C GLU A 78 2.24 11.15 11.48
N ALA A 79 2.48 10.93 12.79
CA ALA A 79 3.68 11.39 13.47
C ALA A 79 4.94 10.77 12.86
N MET A 80 4.92 9.48 12.52
CA MET A 80 6.05 8.79 11.89
C MET A 80 6.33 9.30 10.47
N THR A 81 5.29 9.54 9.69
CA THR A 81 5.45 10.11 8.34
C THR A 81 6.13 11.48 8.42
N THR A 82 5.70 12.31 9.37
CA THR A 82 6.31 13.62 9.64
C THR A 82 7.80 13.48 10.03
N LEU A 83 8.15 12.46 10.83
CA LEU A 83 9.55 12.18 11.19
C LEU A 83 10.42 11.81 9.99
N LEU A 84 9.91 10.98 9.09
CA LEU A 84 10.63 10.54 7.90
C LEU A 84 10.90 11.72 6.94
N GLU A 85 9.97 12.67 6.85
CA GLU A 85 10.13 13.88 6.03
C GLU A 85 11.00 14.95 6.70
N ASN A 86 10.88 15.13 8.02
CA ASN A 86 11.60 16.14 8.78
C ASN A 86 12.05 15.64 10.17
N PRO A 87 13.22 14.97 10.26
CA PRO A 87 13.69 14.34 11.49
C PRO A 87 14.14 15.33 12.59
N ALA A 88 14.08 16.64 12.34
CA ALA A 88 14.58 17.65 13.28
C ALA A 88 13.56 18.08 14.37
N GLU A 89 12.28 17.72 14.23
CA GLU A 89 11.18 18.35 14.97
C GLU A 89 10.64 17.56 16.17
N ILE A 90 11.14 16.36 16.46
CA ILE A 90 10.47 15.49 17.45
C ILE A 90 11.42 14.96 18.54
N GLY A 91 10.87 14.88 19.76
CA GLY A 91 11.57 14.42 20.95
C GLY A 91 12.07 12.97 20.87
N VAL A 92 13.11 12.69 21.67
CA VAL A 92 13.81 11.39 21.74
C VAL A 92 12.88 10.19 21.95
N CYS A 93 11.72 10.39 22.57
CA CYS A 93 10.73 9.33 22.81
C CYS A 93 10.10 8.80 21.52
N ALA A 94 9.65 9.68 20.60
CA ALA A 94 8.97 9.22 19.40
C ALA A 94 9.94 8.54 18.43
N ALA A 95 11.18 9.06 18.32
CA ALA A 95 12.22 8.40 17.54
C ALA A 95 12.52 6.99 18.06
N LYS A 96 12.49 6.79 19.38
CA LYS A 96 12.68 5.47 19.99
C LYS A 96 11.44 4.57 19.86
N ALA A 97 10.24 5.11 20.02
CA ALA A 97 9.00 4.36 19.87
C ALA A 97 8.75 3.95 18.41
N GLY A 98 9.26 4.77 17.48
CA GLY A 98 9.15 4.56 16.04
C GLY A 98 10.23 3.66 15.42
N ASP A 99 11.33 3.38 16.09
CA ASP A 99 12.31 2.38 15.64
C ASP A 99 11.81 0.96 16.00
N LEU A 100 10.89 0.45 15.18
CA LEU A 100 10.18 -0.80 15.43
C LEU A 100 11.08 -2.03 15.23
N LYS A 101 12.13 -1.91 14.40
CA LYS A 101 13.15 -2.95 14.20
C LYS A 101 14.28 -2.90 15.22
N MET A 102 14.37 -1.82 15.99
CA MET A 102 15.48 -1.52 16.92
C MET A 102 16.86 -1.61 16.25
N ASP A 103 16.97 -1.15 15.00
CA ASP A 103 18.23 -1.09 14.25
C ASP A 103 18.94 0.28 14.41
N GLY A 104 18.30 1.22 15.10
CA GLY A 104 18.81 2.55 15.38
C GLY A 104 18.51 3.55 14.27
N THR A 105 17.78 3.15 13.23
CA THR A 105 17.33 4.02 12.15
C THR A 105 15.82 4.03 12.05
N LEU A 106 15.27 5.19 11.66
CA LEU A 106 13.84 5.32 11.39
C LEU A 106 13.66 5.37 9.88
N THR A 107 12.96 4.39 9.34
CA THR A 107 12.90 4.08 7.91
C THR A 107 11.47 3.85 7.46
N GLN A 108 11.28 3.67 6.14
CA GLN A 108 9.97 3.28 5.61
C GLN A 108 9.55 1.89 6.10
N ALA A 109 10.48 0.96 6.39
CA ALA A 109 10.15 -0.31 7.04
C ALA A 109 9.46 -0.12 8.39
N ASP A 110 9.92 0.84 9.19
CA ASP A 110 9.29 1.11 10.49
C ASP A 110 7.86 1.61 10.32
N LEU A 111 7.62 2.47 9.33
CA LEU A 111 6.28 2.94 8.99
C LEU A 111 5.39 1.83 8.44
N ASN A 112 5.92 0.93 7.63
CA ASN A 112 5.21 -0.25 7.16
C ASN A 112 4.81 -1.16 8.33
N LEU A 113 5.74 -1.42 9.25
CA LEU A 113 5.48 -2.20 10.47
C LEU A 113 4.48 -1.52 11.40
N LEU A 114 4.56 -0.19 11.55
CA LEU A 114 3.64 0.57 12.38
C LEU A 114 2.20 0.44 11.84
N ASN A 115 2.02 0.64 10.53
CA ASN A 115 0.72 0.43 9.88
C ASN A 115 0.21 -1.01 10.04
N ALA A 116 1.11 -1.99 9.98
CA ALA A 116 0.77 -3.40 10.17
C ALA A 116 0.37 -3.71 11.63
N LEU A 117 1.00 -3.07 12.63
CA LEU A 117 0.61 -3.16 14.04
C LEU A 117 -0.78 -2.53 14.26
N ILE A 118 -1.00 -1.31 13.76
CA ILE A 118 -2.30 -0.60 13.87
C ILE A 118 -3.42 -1.45 13.25
N SER A 119 -3.12 -2.10 12.11
CA SER A 119 -4.06 -2.99 11.41
C SER A 119 -4.23 -4.37 12.06
N GLY A 120 -3.45 -4.68 13.10
CA GLY A 120 -3.47 -5.97 13.80
C GLY A 120 -2.88 -7.14 13.01
N GLN A 121 -2.13 -6.88 11.94
CA GLN A 121 -1.45 -7.91 11.13
C GLN A 121 -0.14 -8.39 11.77
N VAL A 122 0.41 -7.59 12.68
CA VAL A 122 1.71 -7.83 13.30
C VAL A 122 1.60 -7.78 14.82
N VAL A 123 2.47 -8.55 15.48
CA VAL A 123 2.73 -8.52 16.92
C VAL A 123 4.23 -8.52 17.19
N GLY A 124 4.65 -8.17 18.41
CA GLY A 124 6.05 -8.34 18.84
C GLY A 124 7.06 -7.37 18.21
N ALA A 125 6.63 -6.19 17.76
CA ALA A 125 7.52 -5.12 17.33
C ALA A 125 8.34 -4.51 18.49
N CYS A 126 9.23 -3.57 18.15
CA CYS A 126 10.24 -3.03 19.06
C CYS A 126 11.12 -4.15 19.65
N SER A 127 11.50 -5.09 18.78
CA SER A 127 12.44 -6.16 19.04
C SER A 127 13.53 -6.11 17.97
N THR A 128 14.77 -6.42 18.34
CA THR A 128 15.88 -6.36 17.39
C THR A 128 15.68 -7.46 16.35
N CYS A 129 15.45 -7.07 15.11
CA CYS A 129 15.34 -8.02 14.01
C CYS A 129 16.71 -8.64 13.72
N VAL A 130 16.72 -9.96 13.57
CA VAL A 130 17.90 -10.75 13.24
C VAL A 130 17.80 -11.40 11.85
N GLU A 131 16.59 -11.40 11.32
CA GLU A 131 16.21 -11.84 9.99
C GLU A 131 16.91 -10.98 8.93
N GLU A 132 17.26 -11.59 7.80
CA GLU A 132 17.68 -10.86 6.61
C GLU A 132 16.48 -10.66 5.68
N CYS A 133 16.49 -9.61 4.88
CA CYS A 133 15.40 -9.34 3.95
C CYS A 133 15.15 -10.55 3.03
N GLY A 134 13.93 -11.07 3.04
CA GLY A 134 13.52 -12.29 2.33
C GLY A 134 13.80 -13.61 3.03
N ASP A 135 14.76 -13.68 3.96
CA ASP A 135 15.05 -14.88 4.76
C ASP A 135 14.15 -14.92 6.00
N VAL A 136 12.90 -15.32 5.78
CA VAL A 136 11.90 -15.46 6.83
C VAL A 136 12.09 -16.74 7.65
N SER A 137 12.86 -17.70 7.13
CA SER A 137 13.22 -18.92 7.84
C SER A 137 14.31 -18.69 8.91
N SER A 138 15.05 -17.58 8.78
CA SER A 138 16.17 -17.18 9.64
C SER A 138 17.32 -18.20 9.65
N ASP A 139 17.51 -18.91 8.54
CA ASP A 139 18.58 -19.91 8.42
C ASP A 139 19.84 -19.38 7.70
N GLY A 140 19.78 -18.12 7.22
CA GLY A 140 20.84 -17.43 6.51
C GLY A 140 20.90 -17.75 5.02
N VAL A 141 19.89 -18.42 4.47
CA VAL A 141 19.83 -18.84 3.07
C VAL A 141 18.49 -18.45 2.46
N LEU A 142 18.54 -17.60 1.44
CA LEU A 142 17.36 -17.29 0.64
C LEU A 142 17.01 -18.47 -0.29
N ASP A 143 15.97 -19.23 0.01
CA ASP A 143 15.55 -20.38 -0.80
C ASP A 143 14.02 -20.66 -0.82
N THR A 144 13.63 -21.90 -1.13
CA THR A 144 12.21 -22.27 -1.29
C THR A 144 11.49 -22.40 0.06
N ASP A 145 12.21 -22.61 1.16
CA ASP A 145 11.62 -22.66 2.49
C ASP A 145 11.05 -21.29 2.89
N ASP A 146 11.72 -20.19 2.53
CA ASP A 146 11.20 -18.83 2.70
C ASP A 146 9.90 -18.61 1.93
N VAL A 147 9.87 -19.06 0.67
CA VAL A 147 8.69 -18.98 -0.18
C VAL A 147 7.50 -19.74 0.43
N ASN A 148 7.76 -20.92 1.03
CA ASN A 148 6.73 -21.72 1.67
C ASN A 148 6.19 -21.03 2.93
N ILE A 149 7.05 -20.41 3.74
CA ILE A 149 6.65 -19.66 4.93
C ILE A 149 5.78 -18.46 4.55
N ILE A 150 6.20 -17.65 3.58
CA ILE A 150 5.41 -16.48 3.13
C ILE A 150 4.08 -16.93 2.51
N THR A 151 4.07 -18.04 1.79
CA THR A 151 2.83 -18.64 1.29
C THR A 151 1.88 -18.96 2.45
N ASP A 152 2.37 -19.56 3.54
CA ASP A 152 1.56 -19.84 4.72
C ASP A 152 1.07 -18.56 5.41
N MET A 153 1.92 -17.53 5.51
CA MET A 153 1.54 -16.22 6.06
C MET A 153 0.34 -15.61 5.33
N ILE A 154 0.34 -15.67 3.99
CA ILE A 154 -0.73 -15.15 3.13
C ILE A 154 -2.03 -15.96 3.29
N LEU A 155 -1.92 -17.28 3.47
CA LEU A 155 -3.07 -18.18 3.56
C LEU A 155 -3.75 -18.15 4.93
N THR A 156 -2.96 -18.10 6.01
CA THR A 156 -3.46 -18.16 7.39
C THR A 156 -4.09 -16.85 7.83
N LYS A 157 -3.55 -15.71 7.40
CA LYS A 157 -3.97 -14.36 7.82
C LYS A 157 -3.95 -14.13 9.33
N GLU A 158 -3.22 -14.98 10.05
CA GLU A 158 -2.97 -14.78 11.47
C GLU A 158 -1.96 -13.65 11.66
N PRO A 159 -1.96 -12.95 12.80
CA PRO A 159 -0.93 -11.96 13.09
C PRO A 159 0.46 -12.61 13.19
N HIS A 160 1.45 -12.01 12.54
CA HIS A 160 2.83 -12.54 12.50
C HIS A 160 3.78 -11.69 13.36
N GLN A 161 4.94 -12.25 13.71
CA GLN A 161 5.97 -11.48 14.40
C GLN A 161 6.49 -10.36 13.48
N ALA A 162 6.77 -9.18 14.05
CA ALA A 162 7.16 -8.00 13.28
C ALA A 162 8.35 -8.23 12.37
N CYS A 163 9.43 -8.83 12.88
CA CYS A 163 10.62 -9.05 12.09
C CYS A 163 10.42 -10.07 10.96
N ALA A 164 9.65 -11.13 11.19
CA ALA A 164 9.25 -12.06 10.14
C ALA A 164 8.35 -11.39 9.09
N TYR A 165 7.42 -10.51 9.53
CA TYR A 165 6.58 -9.74 8.60
C TYR A 165 7.38 -8.77 7.76
N TRP A 166 8.35 -8.07 8.35
CA TRP A 166 9.27 -7.19 7.65
C TRP A 166 10.13 -7.96 6.64
N ALA A 167 10.73 -9.08 7.03
CA ALA A 167 11.51 -9.91 6.11
C ALA A 167 10.65 -10.49 4.98
N ALA A 168 9.36 -10.76 5.24
CA ALA A 168 8.41 -11.26 4.26
C ALA A 168 7.91 -10.20 3.26
N ASP A 169 7.93 -8.91 3.61
CA ASP A 169 7.62 -7.77 2.73
C ASP A 169 8.83 -7.48 1.81
N ALA A 170 9.20 -8.48 1.02
CA ALA A 170 10.46 -8.51 0.27
C ALA A 170 10.54 -7.45 -0.85
N ASN A 171 9.39 -6.90 -1.27
CA ASN A 171 9.33 -5.78 -2.20
C ASN A 171 9.21 -4.41 -1.51
N GLY A 172 9.01 -4.37 -0.19
CA GLY A 172 8.92 -3.17 0.64
C GLY A 172 7.65 -2.34 0.44
N ASP A 173 6.57 -2.91 -0.09
CA ASP A 173 5.32 -2.20 -0.35
C ASP A 173 4.40 -2.11 0.88
N GLY A 174 4.83 -2.68 2.00
CA GLY A 174 4.15 -2.68 3.29
C GLY A 174 3.20 -3.86 3.47
N LYS A 175 3.11 -4.78 2.51
CA LYS A 175 2.15 -5.89 2.53
C LYS A 175 2.80 -7.20 2.13
N VAL A 176 2.72 -8.17 3.02
CA VAL A 176 3.06 -9.56 2.68
C VAL A 176 2.03 -10.13 1.70
N SER A 177 2.46 -10.37 0.47
CA SER A 177 1.62 -10.71 -0.66
C SER A 177 2.31 -11.64 -1.66
N VAL A 178 1.60 -12.02 -2.72
CA VAL A 178 2.16 -12.83 -3.82
C VAL A 178 3.26 -12.07 -4.60
N ASN A 179 3.31 -10.74 -4.50
CA ASN A 179 4.35 -9.95 -5.13
C ASN A 179 5.70 -10.18 -4.44
N ASP A 180 5.70 -10.41 -3.13
CA ASP A 180 6.90 -10.71 -2.35
C ASP A 180 7.46 -12.08 -2.67
N ILE A 181 6.58 -13.08 -2.81
CA ILE A 181 6.96 -14.40 -3.35
C ILE A 181 7.64 -14.25 -4.72
N THR A 182 7.09 -13.39 -5.58
CA THR A 182 7.66 -13.13 -6.90
C THR A 182 9.04 -12.47 -6.79
N ALA A 183 9.21 -11.52 -5.87
CA ALA A 183 10.49 -10.86 -5.61
C ALA A 183 11.55 -11.85 -5.10
N ILE A 184 11.20 -12.71 -4.14
CA ILE A 184 12.11 -13.74 -3.58
C ILE A 184 12.51 -14.75 -4.64
N ILE A 185 11.56 -15.28 -5.42
CA ILE A 185 11.88 -16.20 -6.52
C ILE A 185 12.80 -15.52 -7.54
N ALA A 186 12.60 -14.24 -7.83
CA ALA A 186 13.51 -13.51 -8.72
C ALA A 186 14.92 -13.40 -8.11
N ALA A 187 15.04 -13.06 -6.83
CA ALA A 187 16.32 -12.96 -6.13
C ALA A 187 17.08 -14.30 -6.06
N ILE A 188 16.40 -15.42 -5.75
CA ILE A 188 16.97 -16.79 -5.76
C ILE A 188 17.58 -17.12 -7.12
N ASN A 189 16.95 -16.67 -8.21
CA ASN A 189 17.42 -16.91 -9.57
C ASN A 189 18.47 -15.89 -10.06
N GLY A 190 19.05 -15.07 -9.16
CA GLY A 190 20.04 -14.05 -9.49
C GLY A 190 19.46 -12.79 -10.15
N GLY A 191 18.17 -12.53 -9.92
CA GLY A 191 17.45 -11.33 -10.37
C GLY A 191 17.78 -10.09 -9.53
N ASN A 192 16.82 -9.15 -9.47
CA ASN A 192 16.99 -7.92 -8.69
C ASN A 192 17.13 -8.22 -7.18
N PRO A 193 17.90 -7.40 -6.45
CA PRO A 193 17.96 -7.52 -5.00
C PRO A 193 16.60 -7.19 -4.38
N LEU A 194 16.36 -7.77 -3.21
CA LEU A 194 15.19 -7.47 -2.39
C LEU A 194 15.30 -6.08 -1.78
N SER A 195 14.16 -5.52 -1.39
CA SER A 195 14.03 -4.14 -0.93
C SER A 195 12.98 -4.10 0.18
N CYS A 196 13.24 -4.69 1.34
CA CYS A 196 12.36 -4.67 2.52
C CYS A 196 12.23 -3.27 3.16
N ALA A 197 12.19 -2.22 2.35
CA ALA A 197 12.10 -0.80 2.68
C ALA A 197 13.15 -0.33 3.69
N ASP A 198 14.35 0.04 3.22
CA ASP A 198 15.36 0.76 4.03
C ASP A 198 15.11 2.27 4.07
#